data_AF-A0A5D2FRV8-F1
#
_entry.id   AF-A0A5D2FRV8-F1
#
_cell.length_a   1.000
_cell.length_b   1.000
_cell.length_c   1.000
_cell.angle_alpha   90.00
_cell.angle_beta   90.00
_cell.angle_gamma   90.00
#
_symmetry.space_group_name_H-M   'P 1'
#
loop_
_entity.id
_entity.type
_entity.pdbx_description
1 polymer ?
#
loop_
_entity_poly.entity_id
_entity_poly.type
_entity_poly.pdbx_seq_one_letter_code
_entity_poly.pdbx_strand_id
1 'polypeptide(L)'
;MHRFGAHQGFSVYTALENAADRDVDIRLVQHSGVYPDYTKEPSSLAARRPNVKSVTLLLDKWWGSGIVHAKVWISDNRDVYIGSANNDWKSLTQVKEVGIYLVGCPKVARKVGVYFHNLWRLAHLDDSAYTTTILDQQWQIQRKVPCWSHFIESDMRCTPQLPRFEEIPYVAGYPTLSDPKILKLIIDAPGYGYTSSVPQSGYLSFSPPELSFGRFQPDEQGWLDTIKSVSDGGTVRISTMDWLGQSQYMDRTVYWSSLSTAISEVVFSKHAKVKILVAYWAHFINNTDLYLKSLLYSNVLCTSSKNNECSGKVEIKYYKVPGYNMTGPAIVNGKKTGNLYPAFTRVNHGKYAVSDIRGHISTSNLIWDYFYTTAGVSFGTYNPAIVAQLQEIFDADWNSPYAVPVEGLSDGHACSS
;
A
#
# COMPACT_ATOMS: atom_id res chain seq x y z
N MET A 1 -26.90 -5.39 9.33
CA MET A 1 -25.49 -5.46 9.75
C MET A 1 -25.08 -6.88 10.14
N HIS A 2 -25.76 -7.55 11.08
CA HIS A 2 -25.40 -8.91 11.52
C HIS A 2 -25.22 -9.93 10.38
N ARG A 3 -26.16 -9.94 9.40
CA ARG A 3 -26.10 -10.83 8.22
C ARG A 3 -24.82 -10.71 7.36
N PHE A 4 -24.10 -9.59 7.49
CA PHE A 4 -22.87 -9.32 6.76
C PHE A 4 -21.61 -9.60 7.61
N GLY A 5 -21.76 -10.12 8.82
CA GLY A 5 -20.63 -10.44 9.69
C GLY A 5 -20.14 -9.30 10.59
N ALA A 6 -20.91 -8.21 10.73
CA ALA A 6 -20.52 -7.08 11.58
C ALA A 6 -20.20 -7.47 13.04
N HIS A 7 -20.75 -8.59 13.53
CA HIS A 7 -20.45 -9.15 14.86
C HIS A 7 -18.95 -9.47 15.05
N GLN A 8 -18.21 -9.79 13.99
CA GLN A 8 -16.77 -10.04 14.08
C GLN A 8 -16.01 -8.76 14.41
N GLY A 9 -16.35 -7.64 13.76
CA GLY A 9 -15.79 -6.33 14.11
C GLY A 9 -16.17 -5.88 15.52
N PHE A 10 -17.43 -6.10 15.93
CA PHE A 10 -17.83 -5.86 17.33
C PHE A 10 -17.01 -6.71 18.31
N SER A 11 -16.71 -7.96 17.97
CA SER A 11 -15.88 -8.84 18.82
C SER A 11 -14.46 -8.29 18.99
N VAL A 12 -13.87 -7.73 17.92
CA VAL A 12 -12.56 -7.05 17.99
C VAL A 12 -12.65 -5.80 18.87
N TYR A 13 -13.68 -4.97 18.68
CA TYR A 13 -13.87 -3.77 19.49
C TYR A 13 -14.07 -4.11 20.97
N THR A 14 -14.90 -5.11 21.30
CA THR A 14 -15.09 -5.59 22.67
C THR A 14 -13.80 -6.19 23.25
N ALA A 15 -12.95 -6.84 22.43
CA ALA A 15 -11.65 -7.31 22.90
C ALA A 15 -10.73 -6.15 23.30
N LEU A 16 -10.77 -5.02 22.58
CA LEU A 16 -10.06 -3.79 22.94
C LEU A 16 -10.62 -3.17 24.22
N GLU A 17 -11.95 -3.12 24.38
CA GLU A 17 -12.59 -2.67 25.62
C GLU A 17 -12.14 -3.51 26.82
N ASN A 18 -12.24 -4.84 26.69
CA ASN A 18 -11.83 -5.76 27.74
C ASN A 18 -10.33 -5.63 28.07
N ALA A 19 -9.48 -5.39 27.07
CA ALA A 19 -8.05 -5.15 27.29
C ALA A 19 -7.82 -3.83 28.05
N ALA A 20 -8.52 -2.77 27.64
CA ALA A 20 -8.44 -1.48 28.29
C ALA A 20 -8.95 -1.54 29.75
N ASP A 21 -10.01 -2.29 30.01
CA ASP A 21 -10.56 -2.50 31.37
C ASP A 21 -9.62 -3.34 32.26
N ARG A 22 -8.67 -4.08 31.66
CA ARG A 22 -7.55 -4.74 32.35
C ARG A 22 -6.30 -3.86 32.46
N ASP A 23 -6.44 -2.55 32.24
CA ASP A 23 -5.37 -1.55 32.32
C ASP A 23 -4.24 -1.76 31.29
N VAL A 24 -4.54 -2.38 30.14
CA VAL A 24 -3.59 -2.45 29.02
C VAL A 24 -3.51 -1.09 28.33
N ASP A 25 -2.31 -0.56 28.11
CA ASP A 25 -2.10 0.67 27.36
C ASP A 25 -2.46 0.51 25.88
N ILE A 26 -3.41 1.30 25.39
CA ILE A 26 -3.84 1.31 23.99
C ILE A 26 -3.60 2.69 23.38
N ARG A 27 -2.98 2.71 22.21
CA ARG A 27 -2.76 3.93 21.43
C ARG A 27 -3.27 3.76 20.01
N LEU A 28 -4.09 4.71 19.55
CA LEU A 28 -4.70 4.72 18.23
C LEU A 28 -4.27 5.97 17.46
N VAL A 29 -3.70 5.78 16.27
CA VAL A 29 -3.44 6.85 15.30
C VAL A 29 -4.32 6.59 14.09
N GLN A 30 -5.01 7.61 13.64
CA GLN A 30 -5.95 7.50 12.54
C GLN A 30 -6.03 8.79 11.73
N HIS A 31 -6.62 8.69 10.54
CA HIS A 31 -7.07 9.85 9.80
C HIS A 31 -8.40 10.38 10.38
N SER A 32 -9.00 11.41 9.76
CA SER A 32 -10.28 12.01 10.17
C SER A 32 -11.48 11.04 10.21
N GLY A 33 -11.30 9.80 9.77
CA GLY A 33 -12.35 8.81 9.59
C GLY A 33 -13.18 9.11 8.34
N VAL A 34 -14.28 8.38 8.17
CA VAL A 34 -15.22 8.60 7.06
C VAL A 34 -16.62 8.85 7.61
N TYR A 35 -17.39 9.67 6.91
CA TYR A 35 -18.80 9.88 7.22
C TYR A 35 -19.55 8.53 7.30
N PRO A 36 -20.52 8.37 8.22
CA PRO A 36 -21.00 9.36 9.19
C PRO A 36 -20.30 9.31 10.55
N ASP A 37 -19.56 8.23 10.83
CA ASP A 37 -19.11 7.93 12.18
C ASP A 37 -17.74 8.52 12.51
N TYR A 38 -16.96 8.93 11.51
CA TYR A 38 -15.65 9.59 11.66
C TYR A 38 -14.78 8.93 12.74
N THR A 39 -14.37 9.67 13.76
CA THR A 39 -13.50 9.22 14.86
C THR A 39 -14.27 8.74 16.09
N LYS A 40 -15.57 8.44 15.97
CA LYS A 40 -16.46 8.20 17.12
C LYS A 40 -16.10 6.97 17.94
N GLU A 41 -15.91 5.81 17.33
CA GLU A 41 -15.52 4.56 18.03
C GLU A 41 -14.21 4.71 18.83
N PRO A 42 -13.09 5.14 18.24
CA PRO A 42 -11.82 5.31 18.95
C PRO A 42 -11.89 6.40 20.02
N SER A 43 -12.65 7.48 19.79
CA SER A 43 -12.90 8.50 20.82
C SER A 43 -13.75 7.96 21.97
N SER A 44 -14.74 7.12 21.68
CA SER A 44 -15.60 6.49 22.69
C SER A 44 -14.83 5.49 23.55
N LEU A 45 -13.91 4.72 22.95
CA LEU A 45 -13.02 3.83 23.68
C LEU A 45 -12.14 4.60 24.68
N ALA A 46 -11.64 5.77 24.26
CA ALA A 46 -10.76 6.63 25.07
C ALA A 46 -11.47 7.48 26.13
N ALA A 47 -12.73 7.89 25.91
CA ALA A 47 -13.43 8.90 26.70
C ALA A 47 -13.53 8.63 28.22
N ARG A 48 -13.31 7.39 28.67
CA ARG A 48 -13.38 7.01 30.10
C ARG A 48 -12.21 6.15 30.56
N ARG A 49 -11.13 6.08 29.77
CA ARG A 49 -10.03 5.14 30.00
C ARG A 49 -8.69 5.87 29.87
N PRO A 50 -8.00 6.20 30.98
CA PRO A 50 -6.76 6.98 30.93
C PRO A 50 -5.60 6.26 30.23
N ASN A 51 -5.63 4.93 30.22
CA ASN A 51 -4.72 4.04 29.51
C ASN A 51 -5.01 3.94 28.00
N VAL A 52 -6.11 4.51 27.50
CA VAL A 52 -6.44 4.55 26.08
C VAL A 52 -6.27 5.96 25.54
N LYS A 53 -5.43 6.12 24.52
CA LYS A 53 -5.20 7.41 23.86
C LYS A 53 -5.47 7.27 22.36
N SER A 54 -6.18 8.23 21.78
CA SER A 54 -6.46 8.29 20.34
C SER A 54 -6.09 9.66 19.79
N VAL A 55 -5.49 9.70 18.61
CA VAL A 55 -5.09 10.94 17.93
C VAL A 55 -5.48 10.91 16.46
N THR A 56 -5.92 12.05 15.95
CA THR A 56 -6.19 12.26 14.53
C THR A 56 -5.00 12.94 13.87
N LEU A 57 -4.46 12.33 12.82
CA LEU A 57 -3.38 12.89 12.00
C LEU A 57 -3.89 13.18 10.59
N LEU A 58 -3.68 14.41 10.15
CA LEU A 58 -4.12 14.95 8.86
C LEU A 58 -2.88 15.18 7.98
N LEU A 59 -2.62 14.29 7.01
CA LEU A 59 -1.40 14.32 6.20
C LEU A 59 -1.44 15.43 5.15
N ASP A 60 -2.62 15.87 4.73
CA ASP A 60 -2.84 17.05 3.89
C ASP A 60 -2.22 18.31 4.48
N LYS A 61 -2.23 18.44 5.81
CA LYS A 61 -1.53 19.52 6.50
C LYS A 61 0.00 19.47 6.35
N TRP A 62 0.58 18.31 6.07
CA TRP A 62 2.03 18.14 5.98
C TRP A 62 2.56 18.06 4.55
N TRP A 63 1.82 17.39 3.65
CA TRP A 63 2.22 17.15 2.25
C TRP A 63 1.26 17.76 1.21
N GLY A 64 0.26 18.53 1.64
CA GLY A 64 -0.74 19.15 0.76
C GLY A 64 -1.86 18.21 0.32
N SER A 65 -1.70 16.90 0.48
CA SER A 65 -2.74 15.88 0.31
C SER A 65 -2.41 14.65 1.17
N GLY A 66 -3.19 13.57 1.02
CA GLY A 66 -2.89 12.28 1.62
C GLY A 66 -3.55 12.03 2.98
N ILE A 67 -3.43 10.78 3.45
CA ILE A 67 -4.09 10.28 4.66
C ILE A 67 -3.18 9.36 5.47
N VAL A 68 -3.61 8.97 6.68
CA VAL A 68 -3.02 7.82 7.37
C VAL A 68 -3.56 6.55 6.71
N HIS A 69 -2.75 5.89 5.88
CA HIS A 69 -3.15 4.67 5.20
C HIS A 69 -2.42 3.43 5.69
N ALA A 70 -1.54 3.54 6.68
CA ALA A 70 -0.98 2.40 7.38
C ALA A 70 -2.07 1.63 8.14
N LYS A 71 -2.17 0.31 7.91
CA LYS A 71 -3.03 -0.59 8.69
C LYS A 71 -2.16 -1.59 9.43
N VAL A 72 -1.87 -1.24 10.68
CA VAL A 72 -0.89 -1.91 11.51
C VAL A 72 -1.46 -2.20 12.89
N TRP A 73 -1.13 -3.37 13.42
CA TRP A 73 -1.28 -3.67 14.84
C TRP A 73 0.08 -4.02 15.42
N ILE A 74 0.38 -3.50 16.61
CA ILE A 74 1.60 -3.82 17.36
C ILE A 74 1.17 -4.19 18.77
N SER A 75 1.58 -5.37 19.24
CA SER A 75 1.31 -5.84 20.60
C SER A 75 2.63 -6.12 21.31
N ASP A 76 2.78 -5.54 22.51
CA ASP A 76 3.88 -5.76 23.45
C ASP A 76 5.30 -5.62 22.87
N ASN A 77 5.46 -4.80 21.81
CA ASN A 77 6.69 -4.71 21.01
C ASN A 77 7.20 -6.07 20.52
N ARG A 78 6.31 -7.06 20.39
CA ARG A 78 6.61 -8.46 20.07
C ARG A 78 5.92 -8.90 18.79
N ASP A 79 4.60 -8.70 18.72
CA ASP A 79 3.78 -9.19 17.62
C ASP A 79 3.35 -8.02 16.73
N VAL A 80 3.29 -8.24 15.41
CA VAL A 80 2.96 -7.17 14.45
C VAL A 80 2.13 -7.69 13.29
N TYR A 81 1.08 -6.95 12.93
CA TYR A 81 0.32 -7.12 11.69
C TYR A 81 0.61 -5.95 10.75
N ILE A 82 0.81 -6.24 9.47
CA ILE A 82 0.87 -5.26 8.37
C ILE A 82 0.06 -5.83 7.21
N GLY A 83 -0.88 -5.07 6.66
CA GLY A 83 -1.65 -5.54 5.51
C GLY A 83 -2.63 -4.51 4.97
N SER A 84 -3.51 -4.97 4.08
CA SER A 84 -4.47 -4.11 3.40
C SER A 84 -5.74 -3.83 4.20
N ALA A 85 -6.08 -4.68 5.16
CA ALA A 85 -7.33 -4.60 5.92
C ALA A 85 -7.45 -3.29 6.71
N ASN A 86 -8.48 -2.51 6.41
CA ASN A 86 -8.88 -1.40 7.28
C ASN A 86 -9.36 -1.94 8.63
N ASN A 87 -9.24 -1.12 9.67
CA ASN A 87 -9.73 -1.45 11.01
C ASN A 87 -11.24 -1.22 11.12
N ASP A 88 -12.00 -1.80 10.20
CA ASP A 88 -13.45 -1.79 10.19
C ASP A 88 -13.99 -3.20 9.90
N TRP A 89 -15.21 -3.46 10.37
CA TRP A 89 -15.80 -4.80 10.30
C TRP A 89 -15.93 -5.33 8.87
N LYS A 90 -16.04 -4.45 7.85
CA LYS A 90 -16.21 -4.87 6.45
C LYS A 90 -14.91 -5.47 5.92
N SER A 91 -13.75 -4.94 6.31
CA SER A 91 -12.46 -5.53 5.96
C SER A 91 -12.29 -6.94 6.53
N LEU A 92 -12.96 -7.28 7.63
CA LEU A 92 -12.93 -8.63 8.20
C LEU A 92 -13.84 -9.62 7.45
N THR A 93 -14.97 -9.17 6.90
CA THR A 93 -16.03 -10.11 6.46
C THR A 93 -16.58 -9.89 5.06
N GLN A 94 -16.36 -8.74 4.43
CA GLN A 94 -16.98 -8.35 3.15
C GLN A 94 -15.99 -7.88 2.09
N VAL A 95 -14.74 -7.66 2.47
CA VAL A 95 -13.64 -7.27 1.57
C VAL A 95 -12.60 -8.39 1.59
N LYS A 96 -12.02 -8.68 0.43
CA LYS A 96 -10.92 -9.65 0.34
C LYS A 96 -9.62 -8.90 0.58
N GLU A 97 -8.95 -9.23 1.68
CA GLU A 97 -7.74 -8.56 2.15
C GLU A 97 -6.54 -9.51 2.13
N VAL A 98 -5.32 -8.96 2.22
CA VAL A 98 -4.10 -9.73 2.43
C VAL A 98 -3.18 -8.97 3.39
N GLY A 99 -2.44 -9.72 4.20
CA GLY A 99 -1.51 -9.15 5.16
C GLY A 99 -0.57 -10.21 5.71
N ILE A 100 0.38 -9.76 6.52
CA ILE A 100 1.27 -10.62 7.28
C ILE A 100 1.10 -10.34 8.77
N TYR A 101 0.97 -11.41 9.55
CA TYR A 101 1.01 -11.36 11.01
C TYR A 101 2.25 -12.10 11.49
N LEU A 102 3.18 -11.37 12.09
CA LEU A 102 4.44 -11.90 12.62
C LEU A 102 4.31 -12.04 14.13
N VAL A 103 4.31 -13.28 14.61
CA VAL A 103 4.31 -13.64 16.03
C VAL A 103 5.75 -13.73 16.54
N GLY A 104 6.03 -13.21 17.72
CA GLY A 104 7.34 -13.36 18.35
C GLY A 104 8.46 -12.63 17.62
N CYS A 105 8.16 -11.54 16.91
CA CYS A 105 9.12 -10.84 16.05
C CYS A 105 9.48 -9.41 16.56
N PRO A 106 10.14 -9.29 17.73
CA PRO A 106 10.43 -7.98 18.34
C PRO A 106 11.38 -7.10 17.52
N LYS A 107 12.12 -7.68 16.56
CA LYS A 107 12.94 -6.91 15.62
C LYS A 107 12.05 -6.07 14.69
N VAL A 108 11.00 -6.65 14.13
CA VAL A 108 10.08 -5.94 13.24
C VAL A 108 9.15 -5.06 14.06
N ALA A 109 8.54 -5.59 15.14
CA ALA A 109 7.61 -4.84 15.97
C ALA A 109 8.20 -3.54 16.54
N ARG A 110 9.46 -3.54 17.01
CA ARG A 110 10.12 -2.31 17.47
C ARG A 110 10.35 -1.28 16.37
N LYS A 111 10.63 -1.71 15.13
CA LYS A 111 10.86 -0.80 14.00
C LYS A 111 9.56 -0.17 13.52
N VAL A 112 8.50 -0.96 13.44
CA VAL A 112 7.15 -0.46 13.15
C VAL A 112 6.64 0.41 14.32
N GLY A 113 7.03 0.13 15.56
CA GLY A 113 6.73 0.96 16.73
C GLY A 113 7.33 2.37 16.64
N VAL A 114 8.53 2.50 16.07
CA VAL A 114 9.13 3.83 15.78
C VAL A 114 8.29 4.58 14.74
N TYR A 115 7.83 3.90 13.68
CA TYR A 115 6.92 4.51 12.70
C TYR A 115 5.66 5.05 13.37
N PHE A 116 5.03 4.22 14.20
CA PHE A 116 3.85 4.60 14.96
C PHE A 116 4.13 5.81 15.88
N HIS A 117 5.25 5.86 16.59
CA HIS A 117 5.60 7.01 17.46
C HIS A 117 5.85 8.29 16.67
N ASN A 118 6.42 8.21 15.47
CA ASN A 118 6.60 9.39 14.63
C ASN A 118 5.25 9.92 14.13
N LEU A 119 4.35 9.07 13.65
CA LEU A 119 2.99 9.49 13.29
C LEU A 119 2.26 10.11 14.49
N TRP A 120 2.37 9.47 15.66
CA TRP A 120 1.83 10.01 16.90
C TRP A 120 2.36 11.41 17.22
N ARG A 121 3.67 11.63 17.01
CA ARG A 121 4.31 12.91 17.27
C ARG A 121 3.87 13.99 16.28
N LEU A 122 3.78 13.67 14.98
CA LEU A 122 3.26 14.59 13.96
C LEU A 122 1.86 15.07 14.30
N ALA A 123 1.02 14.22 14.91
CA ALA A 123 -0.34 14.60 15.29
C ALA A 123 -0.41 15.70 16.37
N HIS A 124 0.71 15.99 17.04
CA HIS A 124 0.82 17.00 18.10
C HIS A 124 1.71 18.19 17.74
N LEU A 125 2.37 18.17 16.59
CA LEU A 125 3.18 19.29 16.13
C LEU A 125 2.30 20.28 15.37
N ASP A 126 2.64 21.57 15.48
CA ASP A 126 2.06 22.63 14.65
C ASP A 126 2.66 22.55 13.25
N ASP A 127 1.94 21.97 12.29
CA ASP A 127 2.41 21.77 10.93
C ASP A 127 2.86 23.07 10.26
N SER A 128 2.26 24.21 10.61
CA SER A 128 2.60 25.51 10.02
C SER A 128 4.02 25.96 10.36
N ALA A 129 4.55 25.54 11.51
CA ALA A 129 5.92 25.83 11.92
C ALA A 129 6.95 24.87 11.30
N TYR A 130 6.51 23.73 10.75
CA TYR A 130 7.39 22.66 10.27
C TYR A 130 7.20 22.30 8.80
N THR A 131 6.48 23.11 8.04
CA THR A 131 6.24 22.85 6.62
C THR A 131 6.64 24.05 5.78
N THR A 132 7.01 23.78 4.53
CA THR A 132 7.33 24.79 3.54
C THR A 132 6.87 24.31 2.16
N THR A 133 6.82 25.23 1.21
CA THR A 133 6.51 24.92 -0.19
C THR A 133 7.79 24.97 -1.01
N ILE A 134 8.08 23.90 -1.74
CA ILE A 134 9.22 23.80 -2.65
C ILE A 134 8.75 23.63 -4.09
N LEU A 135 9.64 23.90 -5.05
CA LEU A 135 9.46 23.49 -6.44
C LEU A 135 10.12 22.13 -6.63
N ASP A 136 9.31 21.10 -6.85
CA ASP A 136 9.78 19.76 -7.14
C ASP A 136 10.16 19.65 -8.61
N GLN A 137 11.45 19.56 -8.90
CA GLN A 137 11.97 19.49 -10.27
C GLN A 137 11.63 18.16 -10.97
N GLN A 138 11.45 17.07 -10.20
CA GLN A 138 11.17 15.75 -10.77
C GLN A 138 9.78 15.72 -11.41
N TRP A 139 8.79 16.36 -10.77
CA TRP A 139 7.41 16.40 -11.26
C TRP A 139 6.94 17.78 -11.72
N GLN A 140 7.80 18.78 -11.66
CA GLN A 140 7.56 20.14 -12.14
C GLN A 140 6.34 20.80 -11.46
N ILE A 141 6.15 20.56 -10.16
CA ILE A 141 5.04 21.10 -9.36
C ILE A 141 5.53 21.75 -8.07
N GLN A 142 4.73 22.67 -7.53
CA GLN A 142 4.91 23.14 -6.17
C GLN A 142 4.36 22.09 -5.19
N ARG A 143 5.12 21.78 -4.14
CA ARG A 143 4.73 20.80 -3.12
C ARG A 143 4.92 21.37 -1.73
N LYS A 144 3.91 21.19 -0.88
CA LYS A 144 4.07 21.33 0.56
C LYS A 144 4.83 20.10 1.06
N VAL A 145 5.91 20.33 1.81
CA VAL A 145 6.74 19.28 2.40
C VAL A 145 7.15 19.68 3.81
N PRO A 146 7.49 18.72 4.69
CA PRO A 146 8.08 19.05 5.98
C PRO A 146 9.46 19.71 5.81
N CYS A 147 9.85 20.55 6.77
CA CYS A 147 11.11 21.31 6.75
C CYS A 147 12.38 20.46 6.85
N TRP A 148 12.26 19.14 7.01
CA TRP A 148 13.36 18.18 6.95
C TRP A 148 13.40 17.37 5.64
N SER A 149 12.58 17.73 4.65
CA SER A 149 12.55 17.06 3.36
C SER A 149 13.88 17.15 2.61
N HIS A 150 14.18 16.14 1.79
CA HIS A 150 15.39 16.08 0.97
C HIS A 150 15.45 17.17 -0.11
N PHE A 151 14.32 17.80 -0.44
CA PHE A 151 14.26 18.95 -1.35
C PHE A 151 14.77 20.26 -0.73
N ILE A 152 15.06 20.28 0.56
CA ILE A 152 15.56 21.46 1.27
C ILE A 152 17.06 21.29 1.46
N GLU A 153 17.84 22.35 1.28
CA GLU A 153 19.29 22.31 1.53
C GLU A 153 19.56 21.95 2.99
N SER A 154 20.59 21.15 3.25
CA SER A 154 20.80 20.51 4.56
C SER A 154 20.93 21.51 5.72
N ASP A 155 21.53 22.67 5.48
CA ASP A 155 21.70 23.77 6.44
C ASP A 155 20.43 24.60 6.68
N MET A 156 19.47 24.55 5.76
CA MET A 156 18.15 25.17 5.90
C MET A 156 17.10 24.25 6.53
N ARG A 157 17.43 22.97 6.76
CA ARG A 157 16.48 22.03 7.36
C ARG A 157 16.31 22.28 8.84
N CYS A 158 15.07 22.17 9.29
CA CYS A 158 14.80 22.07 10.71
C CYS A 158 15.23 20.68 11.22
N THR A 159 15.59 20.59 12.50
CA THR A 159 15.70 19.29 13.16
C THR A 159 14.29 18.79 13.49
N PRO A 160 13.80 17.70 12.88
CA PRO A 160 12.48 17.19 13.20
C PRO A 160 12.45 16.73 14.66
N GLN A 161 11.40 17.12 15.37
CA GLN A 161 11.16 16.69 16.75
C GLN A 161 10.60 15.25 16.81
N LEU A 162 11.18 14.35 16.00
CA LEU A 162 10.78 12.96 15.86
C LEU A 162 11.78 12.06 16.60
N PRO A 163 11.32 11.04 17.36
CA PRO A 163 12.20 10.21 18.19
C PRO A 163 13.27 9.43 17.43
N ARG A 164 13.10 9.21 16.11
CA ARG A 164 14.12 8.68 15.20
C ARG A 164 13.78 9.07 13.77
N PHE A 165 14.72 9.67 13.05
CA PHE A 165 14.64 9.98 11.62
C PHE A 165 16.04 9.89 11.01
N GLU A 166 16.16 9.73 9.69
CA GLU A 166 17.46 9.83 9.00
C GLU A 166 17.65 11.23 8.46
N GLU A 167 18.83 11.81 8.66
CA GLU A 167 19.28 12.92 7.83
C GLU A 167 19.75 12.37 6.48
N ILE A 168 19.14 12.88 5.42
CA ILE A 168 19.43 12.51 4.04
C ILE A 168 20.09 13.68 3.32
N PRO A 169 20.98 13.49 2.33
CA PRO A 169 21.56 14.60 1.60
C PRO A 169 20.48 15.40 0.83
N TYR A 170 20.80 16.62 0.41
CA TYR A 170 19.97 17.35 -0.55
C TYR A 170 20.06 16.69 -1.92
N VAL A 171 18.91 16.53 -2.60
CA VAL A 171 18.78 15.81 -3.86
C VAL A 171 17.60 16.36 -4.66
N ALA A 172 17.77 16.41 -5.98
CA ALA A 172 16.70 16.74 -6.91
C ALA A 172 15.82 15.49 -7.13
N GLY A 173 14.84 15.29 -6.24
CA GLY A 173 13.94 14.13 -6.24
C GLY A 173 14.26 13.12 -5.15
N TYR A 174 13.56 11.99 -5.15
CA TYR A 174 13.73 10.93 -4.16
C TYR A 174 14.76 9.88 -4.62
N PRO A 175 16.02 9.92 -4.15
CA PRO A 175 17.03 8.98 -4.58
C PRO A 175 16.71 7.57 -4.08
N THR A 176 17.03 6.59 -4.91
CA THR A 176 17.02 5.19 -4.51
C THR A 176 18.18 4.93 -3.55
N LEU A 177 17.92 4.31 -2.40
CA LEU A 177 18.98 3.93 -1.47
C LEU A 177 19.78 2.76 -2.07
N SER A 178 21.10 2.92 -2.21
CA SER A 178 21.98 1.86 -2.74
C SER A 178 22.16 0.69 -1.78
N ASP A 179 22.08 0.94 -0.48
CA ASP A 179 22.20 -0.05 0.58
C ASP A 179 21.05 0.18 1.59
N PRO A 180 19.82 -0.25 1.30
CA PRO A 180 18.70 -0.08 2.23
C PRO A 180 18.81 -1.04 3.42
N LYS A 181 18.11 -0.73 4.51
CA LYS A 181 18.18 -1.50 5.75
C LYS A 181 17.52 -2.86 5.58
N ILE A 182 18.35 -3.89 5.47
CA ILE A 182 17.92 -5.28 5.51
C ILE A 182 17.92 -5.82 6.95
N LEU A 183 16.88 -6.55 7.30
CA LEU A 183 16.69 -7.29 8.53
C LEU A 183 16.98 -8.77 8.29
N LYS A 184 17.80 -9.39 9.13
CA LYS A 184 17.99 -10.84 9.17
C LYS A 184 17.00 -11.45 10.16
N LEU A 185 16.01 -12.17 9.63
CA LEU A 185 14.84 -12.66 10.34
C LEU A 185 14.74 -14.19 10.19
N ILE A 186 14.47 -14.87 11.30
CA ILE A 186 14.08 -16.28 11.27
C ILE A 186 12.56 -16.27 11.37
N ILE A 187 11.89 -16.72 10.31
CA ILE A 187 10.43 -16.76 10.24
C ILE A 187 10.05 -18.15 9.76
N ASP A 188 9.36 -18.88 10.62
CA ASP A 188 8.77 -20.17 10.28
C ASP A 188 7.42 -19.94 9.60
N ALA A 189 7.08 -20.83 8.67
CA ALA A 189 5.76 -20.91 8.06
C ALA A 189 5.25 -22.34 8.26
N PRO A 190 4.81 -22.69 9.48
CA PRO A 190 4.47 -24.07 9.83
C PRO A 190 3.29 -24.60 9.02
N GLY A 191 2.33 -23.75 8.65
CA GLY A 191 1.23 -24.12 7.73
C GLY A 191 1.70 -24.52 6.33
N TYR A 192 2.95 -24.21 5.98
CA TYR A 192 3.61 -24.58 4.73
C TYR A 192 4.69 -25.66 4.94
N GLY A 193 4.78 -26.25 6.13
CA GLY A 193 5.84 -27.22 6.49
C GLY A 193 7.25 -26.62 6.53
N TYR A 194 7.38 -25.29 6.52
CA TYR A 194 8.67 -24.61 6.44
C TYR A 194 9.15 -24.16 7.81
N THR A 195 10.30 -24.70 8.23
CA THR A 195 11.03 -24.29 9.43
C THR A 195 12.35 -23.67 9.00
N SER A 196 12.60 -22.43 9.41
CA SER A 196 13.79 -21.69 9.03
C SER A 196 14.87 -21.90 10.08
N SER A 197 15.93 -22.64 9.75
CA SER A 197 17.13 -22.73 10.60
C SER A 197 18.14 -21.59 10.33
N VAL A 198 18.00 -20.91 9.18
CA VAL A 198 18.89 -19.84 8.73
C VAL A 198 18.12 -18.51 8.67
N PRO A 199 18.71 -17.38 9.11
CA PRO A 199 18.11 -16.07 8.97
C PRO A 199 17.93 -15.68 7.49
N GLN A 200 16.69 -15.39 7.10
CA GLN A 200 16.33 -14.86 5.79
C GLN A 200 16.35 -13.33 5.78
N SER A 201 16.57 -12.75 4.60
CA SER A 201 16.50 -11.30 4.41
C SER A 201 15.03 -10.85 4.39
N GLY A 202 14.71 -9.83 5.18
CA GLY A 202 13.47 -9.08 5.11
C GLY A 202 13.73 -7.59 5.24
N TYR A 203 12.74 -6.75 4.95
CA TYR A 203 12.86 -5.30 5.04
C TYR A 203 11.50 -4.67 5.36
N LEU A 204 11.57 -3.43 5.82
CA LEU A 204 10.42 -2.54 5.94
C LEU A 204 10.63 -1.38 4.98
N SER A 205 9.53 -0.89 4.41
CA SER A 205 9.53 0.33 3.62
C SER A 205 8.34 1.20 4.00
N PHE A 206 8.49 2.50 3.79
CA PHE A 206 7.57 3.50 4.32
C PHE A 206 7.30 4.60 3.29
N SER A 207 6.11 5.17 3.38
CA SER A 207 5.72 6.38 2.67
C SER A 207 5.12 7.41 3.65
N PRO A 208 5.20 8.71 3.33
CA PRO A 208 6.07 9.30 2.31
C PRO A 208 7.55 9.16 2.70
N PRO A 209 8.51 9.41 1.78
CA PRO A 209 9.91 9.09 2.05
C PRO A 209 10.53 9.94 3.17
N GLU A 210 9.98 11.11 3.50
CA GLU A 210 10.38 11.88 4.67
C GLU A 210 10.02 11.22 6.02
N LEU A 211 9.25 10.12 5.97
CA LEU A 211 8.97 9.23 7.10
C LEU A 211 9.75 7.91 7.01
N SER A 212 10.77 7.81 6.15
CA SER A 212 11.70 6.68 6.17
C SER A 212 12.65 6.78 7.37
N PHE A 213 12.67 5.76 8.24
CA PHE A 213 13.46 5.79 9.50
C PHE A 213 14.85 5.23 9.33
N GLY A 214 15.87 6.06 9.48
CA GLY A 214 17.19 5.54 9.18
C GLY A 214 17.27 5.09 7.71
N ARG A 215 18.12 4.11 7.43
CA ARG A 215 18.32 3.54 6.09
C ARG A 215 17.15 2.71 5.55
N PHE A 216 15.92 2.80 6.07
CA PHE A 216 14.80 2.07 5.46
C PHE A 216 14.45 2.67 4.10
N GLN A 217 14.14 1.81 3.13
CA GLN A 217 13.83 2.29 1.79
C GLN A 217 12.45 2.94 1.71
N PRO A 218 12.27 3.94 0.84
CA PRO A 218 10.96 4.40 0.42
C PRO A 218 10.09 3.26 -0.10
N ASP A 219 8.77 3.36 0.12
CA ASP A 219 7.85 2.29 -0.29
C ASP A 219 7.90 2.00 -1.78
N GLU A 220 8.05 3.04 -2.60
CA GLU A 220 8.20 2.89 -4.05
C GLU A 220 9.41 2.02 -4.40
N GLN A 221 10.56 2.26 -3.77
CA GLN A 221 11.75 1.42 -3.96
C GLN A 221 11.47 -0.04 -3.57
N GLY A 222 10.69 -0.27 -2.51
CA GLY A 222 10.21 -1.61 -2.12
C GLY A 222 9.49 -2.37 -3.24
N TRP A 223 8.61 -1.67 -3.96
CA TRP A 223 7.90 -2.19 -5.12
C TRP A 223 8.82 -2.40 -6.32
N LEU A 224 9.61 -1.39 -6.67
CA LEU A 224 10.51 -1.42 -7.83
C LEU A 224 11.52 -2.56 -7.71
N ASP A 225 12.17 -2.70 -6.56
CA ASP A 225 13.13 -3.77 -6.35
C ASP A 225 12.47 -5.16 -6.40
N THR A 226 11.21 -5.28 -5.98
CA THR A 226 10.46 -6.56 -6.05
C THR A 226 10.17 -6.93 -7.49
N ILE A 227 9.71 -5.98 -8.31
CA ILE A 227 9.51 -6.20 -9.75
C ILE A 227 10.84 -6.56 -10.41
N LYS A 228 11.89 -5.79 -10.14
CA LYS A 228 13.23 -5.97 -10.72
C LYS A 228 13.95 -7.23 -10.23
N SER A 229 13.55 -7.80 -9.10
CA SER A 229 14.15 -9.03 -8.58
C SER A 229 13.84 -10.29 -9.39
N VAL A 230 12.90 -10.21 -10.34
CA VAL A 230 12.54 -11.36 -11.17
C VAL A 230 13.76 -11.91 -11.93
N SER A 231 13.89 -13.24 -12.00
CA SER A 231 14.92 -13.88 -12.84
C SER A 231 14.56 -13.82 -14.33
N ASP A 232 15.53 -14.11 -15.20
CA ASP A 232 15.31 -14.20 -16.64
C ASP A 232 14.25 -15.27 -16.99
N GLY A 233 13.26 -14.90 -17.79
CA GLY A 233 12.08 -15.71 -18.10
C GLY A 233 11.12 -15.93 -16.92
N GLY A 234 11.39 -15.32 -15.76
CA GLY A 234 10.61 -15.47 -14.54
C GLY A 234 9.24 -14.78 -14.60
N THR A 235 8.49 -14.86 -13.49
CA THR A 235 7.16 -14.25 -13.40
C THR A 235 7.05 -13.28 -12.23
N VAL A 236 6.60 -12.06 -12.52
CA VAL A 236 6.15 -11.09 -11.51
C VAL A 236 4.62 -11.14 -11.42
N ARG A 237 4.10 -11.15 -10.21
CA ARG A 237 2.67 -11.09 -9.90
C ARG A 237 2.39 -9.85 -9.08
N ILE A 238 1.45 -9.02 -9.53
CA ILE A 238 1.07 -7.77 -8.87
C ILE A 238 -0.43 -7.78 -8.63
N SER A 239 -0.86 -7.66 -7.38
CA SER A 239 -2.26 -7.47 -7.01
C SER A 239 -2.44 -6.09 -6.38
N THR A 240 -3.43 -5.35 -6.87
CA THR A 240 -3.80 -4.04 -6.31
C THR A 240 -5.31 -3.84 -6.40
N MET A 241 -5.81 -2.96 -5.54
CA MET A 241 -7.17 -2.45 -5.61
C MET A 241 -7.30 -1.40 -6.73
N ASP A 242 -6.51 -0.32 -6.62
CA ASP A 242 -6.53 0.79 -7.58
C ASP A 242 -5.14 0.98 -8.19
N TRP A 243 -5.10 1.44 -9.44
CA TRP A 243 -3.88 1.80 -10.15
C TRP A 243 -4.08 3.01 -11.07
N LEU A 244 -3.24 4.03 -10.92
CA LEU A 244 -3.04 5.11 -11.89
C LEU A 244 -1.54 5.41 -12.07
N GLY A 245 -1.11 5.66 -13.31
CA GLY A 245 0.23 6.24 -13.59
C GLY A 245 0.32 7.74 -13.33
N GLN A 246 -0.43 8.24 -12.34
CA GLN A 246 -0.51 9.66 -12.01
C GLN A 246 -0.96 9.88 -10.56
N SER A 247 -0.97 11.13 -10.12
CA SER A 247 -1.68 11.52 -8.90
C SER A 247 -3.19 11.54 -9.09
N GLN A 248 -3.91 11.35 -7.97
CA GLN A 248 -5.37 11.42 -7.88
C GLN A 248 -5.86 12.58 -7.01
N TYR A 249 -5.13 12.93 -5.94
CA TYR A 249 -5.62 13.86 -4.92
C TYR A 249 -4.85 15.18 -4.87
N MET A 250 -3.93 15.40 -5.81
CA MET A 250 -3.18 16.65 -5.94
C MET A 250 -3.94 17.67 -6.79
N ASP A 251 -3.78 18.96 -6.47
CA ASP A 251 -4.33 20.07 -7.26
C ASP A 251 -3.77 20.10 -8.69
N ARG A 252 -2.50 19.69 -8.86
CA ARG A 252 -1.83 19.53 -10.15
C ARG A 252 -1.58 18.06 -10.41
N THR A 253 -1.98 17.58 -11.59
CA THR A 253 -1.74 16.20 -12.01
C THR A 253 -0.25 15.96 -12.16
N VAL A 254 0.26 14.95 -11.44
CA VAL A 254 1.62 14.44 -11.58
C VAL A 254 1.58 13.23 -12.49
N TYR A 255 2.43 13.18 -13.51
CA TYR A 255 2.68 11.95 -14.25
C TYR A 255 3.67 11.07 -13.49
N TRP A 256 3.34 9.78 -13.34
CA TRP A 256 4.10 8.84 -12.52
C TRP A 256 4.34 7.54 -13.28
N SER A 257 5.53 7.44 -13.86
CA SER A 257 5.93 6.32 -14.73
C SER A 257 6.65 5.19 -13.99
N SER A 258 7.06 5.37 -12.74
CA SER A 258 8.04 4.49 -12.07
C SER A 258 7.72 2.99 -12.17
N LEU A 259 6.48 2.59 -11.83
CA LEU A 259 6.09 1.18 -11.86
C LEU A 259 5.97 0.65 -13.30
N SER A 260 5.36 1.40 -14.22
CA SER A 260 5.26 1.01 -15.64
C SER A 260 6.64 0.89 -16.30
N THR A 261 7.58 1.75 -15.92
CA THR A 261 8.97 1.69 -16.37
C THR A 261 9.63 0.42 -15.86
N ALA A 262 9.57 0.12 -14.55
CA ALA A 262 10.17 -1.10 -14.00
C ALA A 262 9.57 -2.39 -14.60
N ILE A 263 8.26 -2.41 -14.86
CA ILE A 263 7.59 -3.52 -15.54
C ILE A 263 8.11 -3.67 -16.97
N SER A 264 8.18 -2.58 -17.72
CA SER A 264 8.69 -2.61 -19.10
C SER A 264 10.17 -3.01 -19.14
N GLU A 265 10.99 -2.54 -18.20
CA GLU A 265 12.39 -2.95 -18.08
C GLU A 265 12.53 -4.47 -17.94
N VAL A 266 11.79 -5.11 -17.02
CA VAL A 266 11.91 -6.57 -16.83
C VAL A 266 11.28 -7.38 -17.97
N VAL A 267 10.23 -6.86 -18.62
CA VAL A 267 9.64 -7.49 -19.80
C VAL A 267 10.66 -7.53 -20.95
N PHE A 268 11.37 -6.42 -21.19
CA PHE A 268 12.28 -6.30 -22.32
C PHE A 268 13.66 -6.90 -22.05
N SER A 269 14.24 -6.64 -20.88
CA SER A 269 15.62 -7.07 -20.57
C SER A 269 15.72 -8.48 -20.03
N LYS A 270 14.68 -8.95 -19.31
CA LYS A 270 14.66 -10.26 -18.66
C LYS A 270 13.67 -11.22 -19.27
N HIS A 271 12.97 -10.83 -20.35
CA HIS A 271 11.92 -11.64 -20.95
C HIS A 271 10.84 -12.09 -19.94
N ALA A 272 10.64 -11.28 -18.89
CA ALA A 272 9.79 -11.67 -17.77
C ALA A 272 8.31 -11.65 -18.17
N LYS A 273 7.55 -12.54 -17.52
CA LYS A 273 6.09 -12.51 -17.56
C LYS A 273 5.56 -11.69 -16.38
N VAL A 274 4.84 -10.61 -16.64
CA VAL A 274 4.24 -9.77 -15.61
C VAL A 274 2.73 -9.96 -15.63
N LYS A 275 2.18 -10.53 -14.55
CA LYS A 275 0.74 -10.71 -14.34
C LYS A 275 0.22 -9.66 -13.37
N ILE A 276 -0.77 -8.89 -13.79
CA ILE A 276 -1.34 -7.79 -13.01
C ILE A 276 -2.82 -8.05 -12.78
N LEU A 277 -3.22 -8.08 -11.51
CA LEU A 277 -4.60 -8.23 -11.09
C LEU A 277 -5.07 -6.94 -10.41
N VAL A 278 -6.01 -6.24 -11.05
CA VAL A 278 -6.57 -4.96 -10.55
C VAL A 278 -8.02 -5.18 -10.15
N ALA A 279 -8.42 -4.70 -8.99
CA ALA A 279 -9.82 -4.83 -8.57
C ALA A 279 -10.76 -4.01 -9.47
N TYR A 280 -11.93 -4.58 -9.75
CA TYR A 280 -13.00 -3.88 -10.45
C TYR A 280 -14.23 -3.87 -9.55
N TRP A 281 -14.63 -2.67 -9.13
CA TRP A 281 -15.58 -2.47 -8.03
C TRP A 281 -16.44 -1.21 -8.23
N ALA A 282 -17.41 -0.96 -7.35
CA ALA A 282 -18.36 0.16 -7.51
C ALA A 282 -17.71 1.56 -7.58
N HIS A 283 -16.49 1.70 -7.10
CA HIS A 283 -15.74 2.96 -7.08
C HIS A 283 -14.50 2.90 -7.99
N PHE A 284 -14.52 2.05 -9.02
CA PHE A 284 -13.44 1.92 -10.00
C PHE A 284 -13.12 3.28 -10.64
N ILE A 285 -11.82 3.59 -10.74
CA ILE A 285 -11.37 4.87 -11.29
C ILE A 285 -11.42 4.81 -12.81
N ASN A 286 -12.18 5.70 -13.45
CA ASN A 286 -12.39 5.67 -14.91
C ASN A 286 -11.09 5.64 -15.73
N ASN A 287 -10.06 6.37 -15.31
CA ASN A 287 -8.79 6.46 -16.05
C ASN A 287 -7.91 5.22 -15.90
N THR A 288 -8.21 4.31 -14.96
CA THR A 288 -7.43 3.08 -14.77
C THR A 288 -7.45 2.21 -16.02
N ASP A 289 -8.59 2.08 -16.71
CA ASP A 289 -8.70 1.22 -17.90
C ASP A 289 -7.75 1.67 -19.03
N LEU A 290 -7.72 2.98 -19.34
CA LEU A 290 -6.84 3.54 -20.35
C LEU A 290 -5.36 3.37 -19.99
N TYR A 291 -5.01 3.55 -18.71
CA TYR A 291 -3.65 3.36 -18.25
C TYR A 291 -3.19 1.89 -18.30
N LEU A 292 -4.05 0.94 -17.91
CA LEU A 292 -3.72 -0.49 -18.02
C LEU A 292 -3.57 -0.93 -19.48
N LYS A 293 -4.41 -0.39 -20.36
CA LYS A 293 -4.33 -0.62 -21.81
C LYS A 293 -3.05 -0.08 -22.43
N SER A 294 -2.57 1.09 -21.99
CA SER A 294 -1.28 1.61 -22.45
C SER A 294 -0.11 0.73 -22.00
N LEU A 295 -0.17 0.17 -20.78
CA LEU A 295 0.84 -0.78 -20.30
C LEU A 295 0.80 -2.11 -21.07
N LEU A 296 -0.38 -2.60 -21.46
CA LEU A 296 -0.51 -3.78 -22.33
C LEU A 296 0.15 -3.60 -23.70
N TYR A 297 0.25 -2.35 -24.18
CA TYR A 297 0.93 -2.05 -25.44
C TYR A 297 2.43 -2.37 -25.40
N SER A 298 3.04 -2.52 -24.22
CA SER A 298 4.40 -3.05 -24.07
C SER A 298 4.58 -4.43 -24.72
N ASN A 299 3.52 -5.24 -24.87
CA ASN A 299 3.58 -6.50 -25.60
C ASN A 299 3.86 -6.30 -27.09
N VAL A 300 3.22 -5.30 -27.70
CA VAL A 300 3.43 -4.96 -29.12
C VAL A 300 4.83 -4.39 -29.32
N LEU A 301 5.24 -3.49 -28.41
CA LEU A 301 6.56 -2.87 -28.46
C LEU A 301 7.69 -3.90 -28.28
N CYS A 302 7.51 -4.87 -27.39
CA CYS A 302 8.49 -5.94 -27.14
C CYS A 302 8.86 -6.64 -28.45
N THR A 303 7.86 -7.05 -29.26
CA THR A 303 8.11 -7.75 -30.52
C THR A 303 8.32 -6.85 -31.74
N SER A 304 8.39 -5.52 -31.56
CA SER A 304 8.37 -4.57 -32.69
C SER A 304 9.72 -4.43 -33.42
N SER A 305 10.84 -4.68 -32.74
CA SER A 305 12.16 -4.57 -33.34
C SER A 305 12.55 -5.87 -34.04
N LYS A 306 12.92 -5.79 -35.33
CA LYS A 306 13.44 -6.95 -36.07
C LYS A 306 14.84 -7.39 -35.64
N ASN A 307 15.58 -6.51 -34.96
CA ASN A 307 16.98 -6.72 -34.59
C ASN A 307 17.15 -7.21 -33.15
N ASN A 308 16.09 -7.14 -32.33
CA ASN A 308 16.12 -7.56 -30.95
C ASN A 308 15.15 -8.72 -30.74
N GLU A 309 15.52 -9.68 -29.91
CA GLU A 309 14.62 -10.73 -29.47
C GLU A 309 14.05 -10.34 -28.12
N CYS A 310 12.73 -10.17 -28.04
CA CYS A 310 12.02 -9.95 -26.79
C CYS A 310 10.81 -10.88 -26.77
N SER A 311 10.69 -11.64 -25.68
CA SER A 311 9.63 -12.65 -25.48
C SER A 311 8.89 -12.47 -24.16
N GLY A 312 9.19 -11.39 -23.43
CA GLY A 312 8.47 -11.01 -22.23
C GLY A 312 7.02 -10.65 -22.53
N LYS A 313 6.19 -10.65 -21.48
CA LYS A 313 4.75 -10.45 -21.66
C LYS A 313 4.10 -9.82 -20.44
N VAL A 314 3.27 -8.81 -20.65
CA VAL A 314 2.33 -8.27 -19.68
C VAL A 314 0.95 -8.89 -19.89
N GLU A 315 0.36 -9.44 -18.83
CA GLU A 315 -1.03 -9.91 -18.81
C GLU A 315 -1.76 -9.17 -17.69
N ILE A 316 -2.90 -8.58 -18.00
CA ILE A 316 -3.68 -7.82 -17.02
C ILE A 316 -5.10 -8.40 -16.94
N LYS A 317 -5.61 -8.58 -15.72
CA LYS A 317 -6.99 -8.98 -15.45
C LYS A 317 -7.64 -8.04 -14.42
N TYR A 318 -8.93 -7.79 -14.62
CA TYR A 318 -9.82 -7.24 -13.62
C TYR A 318 -10.30 -8.34 -12.67
N TYR A 319 -10.29 -8.09 -11.36
CA TYR A 319 -10.88 -8.98 -10.37
C TYR A 319 -12.24 -8.44 -9.90
N LYS A 320 -13.31 -9.12 -10.31
CA LYS A 320 -14.71 -8.75 -10.09
C LYS A 320 -15.35 -9.62 -9.02
N VAL A 321 -15.37 -9.14 -7.77
CA VAL A 321 -16.05 -9.86 -6.68
C VAL A 321 -17.56 -9.88 -6.97
N PRO A 322 -18.27 -11.01 -6.82
CA PRO A 322 -19.72 -11.04 -7.06
C PRO A 322 -20.48 -9.98 -6.27
N GLY A 323 -21.34 -9.23 -6.93
CA GLY A 323 -22.10 -8.13 -6.30
C GLY A 323 -21.31 -6.83 -6.10
N TYR A 324 -20.13 -6.68 -6.74
CA TYR A 324 -19.30 -5.47 -6.66
C TYR A 324 -20.05 -4.18 -7.04
N ASN A 325 -21.05 -4.26 -7.92
CA ASN A 325 -21.87 -3.14 -8.39
C ASN A 325 -23.20 -2.98 -7.63
N MET A 326 -23.40 -3.76 -6.56
CA MET A 326 -24.63 -3.73 -5.74
C MET A 326 -24.34 -3.26 -4.32
N THR A 327 -23.34 -2.41 -4.16
CA THR A 327 -22.84 -1.91 -2.86
C THR A 327 -23.32 -0.48 -2.64
N GLY A 328 -23.84 -0.17 -1.45
CA GLY A 328 -24.19 1.21 -1.12
C GLY A 328 -25.25 1.30 -0.01
N PRO A 329 -25.80 2.49 0.24
CA PRO A 329 -26.93 2.64 1.16
C PRO A 329 -28.13 1.84 0.63
N ALA A 330 -28.80 1.08 1.49
CA ALA A 330 -30.00 0.32 1.12
C ALA A 330 -31.22 1.22 0.86
N ILE A 331 -31.26 2.38 1.50
CA ILE A 331 -32.31 3.39 1.40
C ILE A 331 -31.65 4.76 1.24
N VAL A 332 -32.12 5.56 0.29
CA VAL A 332 -31.75 6.97 0.11
C VAL A 332 -33.04 7.77 -0.04
N ASN A 333 -33.19 8.84 0.76
CA ASN A 333 -34.39 9.69 0.76
C ASN A 333 -35.71 8.90 0.85
N GLY A 334 -35.75 7.88 1.72
CA GLY A 334 -36.91 7.01 1.92
C GLY A 334 -37.17 5.97 0.82
N LYS A 335 -36.38 5.95 -0.26
CA LYS A 335 -36.53 4.98 -1.37
C LYS A 335 -35.47 3.88 -1.32
N LYS A 336 -35.88 2.63 -1.58
CA LYS A 336 -34.95 1.50 -1.73
C LYS A 336 -34.07 1.70 -2.96
N THR A 337 -32.76 1.49 -2.81
CA THR A 337 -31.78 1.68 -3.89
C THR A 337 -31.52 0.42 -4.72
N GLY A 338 -31.88 -0.75 -4.20
CA GLY A 338 -31.51 -2.05 -4.80
C GLY A 338 -30.13 -2.56 -4.39
N ASN A 339 -29.36 -1.79 -3.61
CA ASN A 339 -28.07 -2.26 -3.07
C ASN A 339 -28.27 -3.44 -2.13
N LEU A 340 -27.55 -4.54 -2.40
CA LEU A 340 -27.59 -5.76 -1.60
C LEU A 340 -26.52 -5.78 -0.52
N TYR A 341 -25.40 -5.09 -0.75
CA TYR A 341 -24.22 -5.10 0.11
C TYR A 341 -23.93 -3.68 0.67
N PRO A 342 -23.26 -3.58 1.83
CA PRO A 342 -22.83 -2.29 2.36
C PRO A 342 -21.90 -1.53 1.39
N ALA A 343 -21.87 -0.21 1.49
CA ALA A 343 -20.93 0.62 0.73
C ALA A 343 -19.47 0.23 1.00
N PHE A 344 -18.61 0.39 -0.01
CA PHE A 344 -17.17 0.08 0.03
C PHE A 344 -16.87 -1.39 0.42
N THR A 345 -17.66 -2.33 -0.12
CA THR A 345 -17.44 -3.77 0.07
C THR A 345 -17.32 -4.47 -1.27
N ARG A 346 -17.16 -5.81 -1.26
CA ARG A 346 -17.14 -6.62 -2.49
C ARG A 346 -16.05 -6.16 -3.45
N VAL A 347 -14.84 -6.07 -2.93
CA VAL A 347 -13.64 -5.64 -3.65
C VAL A 347 -12.46 -6.53 -3.23
N ASN A 348 -11.54 -6.78 -4.17
CA ASN A 348 -10.22 -7.32 -3.82
C ASN A 348 -9.34 -6.13 -3.42
N HIS A 349 -9.01 -6.08 -2.14
CA HIS A 349 -8.31 -4.96 -1.54
C HIS A 349 -6.85 -5.29 -1.23
N GLY A 350 -6.34 -6.45 -1.66
CA GLY A 350 -4.94 -6.80 -1.50
C GLY A 350 -4.00 -5.86 -2.27
N LYS A 351 -2.87 -5.50 -1.64
CA LYS A 351 -1.80 -4.72 -2.28
C LYS A 351 -0.46 -5.43 -2.04
N TYR A 352 0.00 -6.17 -3.04
CA TYR A 352 1.27 -6.88 -2.95
C TYR A 352 1.87 -7.17 -4.33
N ALA A 353 3.19 -7.34 -4.35
CA ALA A 353 3.93 -7.88 -5.47
C ALA A 353 4.72 -9.12 -5.03
N VAL A 354 4.89 -10.07 -5.94
CA VAL A 354 5.77 -11.22 -5.71
C VAL A 354 6.43 -11.65 -7.02
N SER A 355 7.76 -11.72 -7.00
CA SER A 355 8.56 -12.36 -8.03
C SER A 355 8.78 -13.84 -7.69
N ASP A 356 9.66 -14.51 -8.41
CA ASP A 356 10.16 -15.85 -8.10
C ASP A 356 10.97 -15.92 -6.79
N ILE A 357 11.58 -14.82 -6.34
CA ILE A 357 12.49 -14.82 -5.19
C ILE A 357 12.15 -13.81 -4.08
N ARG A 358 11.27 -12.84 -4.34
CA ARG A 358 10.98 -11.72 -3.42
C ARG A 358 9.49 -11.43 -3.35
N GLY A 359 8.97 -11.30 -2.13
CA GLY A 359 7.61 -10.87 -1.85
C GLY A 359 7.57 -9.49 -1.19
N HIS A 360 6.52 -8.72 -1.46
CA HIS A 360 6.30 -7.39 -0.90
C HIS A 360 4.81 -7.19 -0.60
N ILE A 361 4.47 -7.04 0.67
CA ILE A 361 3.11 -6.87 1.19
C ILE A 361 2.96 -5.44 1.67
N SER A 362 1.99 -4.71 1.13
CA SER A 362 1.89 -3.26 1.27
C SER A 362 0.53 -2.80 1.76
N THR A 363 0.50 -1.61 2.34
CA THR A 363 -0.73 -0.86 2.59
C THR A 363 -1.11 0.05 1.42
N SER A 364 -0.22 0.28 0.46
CA SER A 364 -0.32 1.34 -0.54
C SER A 364 -1.09 0.92 -1.79
N ASN A 365 -2.04 1.74 -2.25
CA ASN A 365 -2.59 1.61 -3.61
C ASN A 365 -1.55 2.08 -4.65
N LEU A 366 -1.66 1.62 -5.90
CA LEU A 366 -0.67 1.91 -6.93
C LEU A 366 -0.97 3.24 -7.64
N ILE A 367 -0.93 4.33 -6.87
CA ILE A 367 -1.19 5.71 -7.28
C ILE A 367 -0.14 6.59 -6.60
N TRP A 368 0.37 7.61 -7.29
CA TRP A 368 1.47 8.46 -6.82
C TRP A 368 1.29 8.96 -5.37
N ASP A 369 0.09 9.40 -4.98
CA ASP A 369 -0.21 9.94 -3.65
C ASP A 369 0.14 8.95 -2.52
N TYR A 370 -0.03 7.65 -2.75
CA TYR A 370 0.22 6.61 -1.75
C TYR A 370 1.71 6.42 -1.42
N PHE A 371 2.59 6.89 -2.32
CA PHE A 371 4.04 6.80 -2.18
C PHE A 371 4.66 8.10 -1.64
N TYR A 372 4.01 9.25 -1.83
CA TYR A 372 4.65 10.56 -1.60
C TYR A 372 3.87 11.56 -0.75
N THR A 373 2.61 11.30 -0.42
CA THR A 373 1.82 12.19 0.47
C THR A 373 1.05 11.43 1.55
N THR A 374 0.81 10.14 1.35
CA THR A 374 0.08 9.28 2.27
C THR A 374 1.03 8.49 3.16
N ALA A 375 0.67 8.35 4.44
CA ALA A 375 1.44 7.57 5.38
C ALA A 375 1.14 6.07 5.19
N GLY A 376 2.09 5.32 4.61
CA GLY A 376 2.01 3.88 4.36
C GLY A 376 3.19 3.10 4.93
N VAL A 377 3.03 1.77 5.01
CA VAL A 377 4.06 0.83 5.45
C VAL A 377 3.92 -0.50 4.73
N SER A 378 5.06 -1.13 4.45
CA SER A 378 5.12 -2.44 3.83
C SER A 378 6.17 -3.34 4.48
N PHE A 379 5.96 -4.64 4.33
CA PHE A 379 6.93 -5.66 4.68
C PHE A 379 7.32 -6.44 3.42
N GLY A 380 8.63 -6.56 3.17
CA GLY A 380 9.12 -7.43 2.11
C GLY A 380 10.11 -8.45 2.61
N THR A 381 10.22 -9.55 1.86
CA THR A 381 10.99 -10.72 2.29
C THR A 381 11.48 -11.55 1.12
N TYR A 382 12.59 -12.25 1.36
CA TYR A 382 13.13 -13.31 0.50
C TYR A 382 12.87 -14.70 1.09
N ASN A 383 12.03 -14.80 2.13
CA ASN A 383 11.68 -16.09 2.71
C ASN A 383 10.88 -16.91 1.67
N PRO A 384 11.39 -18.07 1.23
CA PRO A 384 10.80 -18.83 0.14
C PRO A 384 9.38 -19.32 0.44
N ALA A 385 9.06 -19.63 1.70
CA ALA A 385 7.71 -20.07 2.06
C ALA A 385 6.69 -18.93 2.03
N ILE A 386 7.09 -17.70 2.39
CA ILE A 386 6.21 -16.53 2.26
C ILE A 386 6.03 -16.16 0.79
N VAL A 387 7.11 -16.22 0.00
CA VAL A 387 7.07 -16.00 -1.45
C VAL A 387 6.11 -17.01 -2.11
N ALA A 388 6.23 -18.30 -1.80
CA ALA A 388 5.35 -19.33 -2.34
C ALA A 388 3.88 -19.10 -1.95
N GLN A 389 3.59 -18.79 -0.68
CA GLN A 389 2.21 -18.48 -0.24
C GLN A 389 1.61 -17.28 -0.98
N LEU A 390 2.38 -16.21 -1.21
CA LEU A 390 1.90 -15.06 -1.98
C LEU A 390 1.64 -15.42 -3.45
N GLN A 391 2.48 -16.27 -4.05
CA GLN A 391 2.27 -16.78 -5.41
C GLN A 391 0.98 -17.62 -5.48
N GLU A 392 0.73 -18.49 -4.49
CA GLU A 392 -0.48 -19.32 -4.41
C GLU A 392 -1.75 -18.48 -4.24
N ILE A 393 -1.72 -17.47 -3.35
CA ILE A 393 -2.84 -16.53 -3.18
C ILE A 393 -3.14 -15.83 -4.52
N PHE A 394 -2.11 -15.35 -5.19
CA PHE A 394 -2.27 -14.69 -6.49
C PHE A 394 -2.79 -15.64 -7.55
N ASP A 395 -2.21 -16.83 -7.69
CA ASP A 395 -2.57 -17.79 -8.74
C ASP A 395 -3.99 -18.34 -8.51
N ALA A 396 -4.44 -18.50 -7.26
CA ALA A 396 -5.82 -18.82 -6.94
C ALA A 396 -6.79 -17.72 -7.42
N ASP A 397 -6.48 -16.46 -7.18
CA ASP A 397 -7.29 -15.34 -7.64
C ASP A 397 -7.26 -15.19 -9.17
N TRP A 398 -6.08 -15.31 -9.76
CA TRP A 398 -5.83 -15.18 -11.20
C TRP A 398 -6.56 -16.21 -12.04
N ASN A 399 -6.68 -17.44 -11.52
CA ASN A 399 -7.34 -18.56 -12.18
C ASN A 399 -8.83 -18.69 -11.79
N SER A 400 -9.32 -17.83 -10.90
CA SER A 400 -10.73 -17.82 -10.50
C SER A 400 -11.65 -17.33 -11.63
N PRO A 401 -12.96 -17.67 -11.61
CA PRO A 401 -13.94 -17.11 -12.53
C PRO A 401 -14.19 -15.61 -12.34
N TYR A 402 -13.61 -15.00 -11.30
CA TYR A 402 -13.73 -13.57 -11.00
C TYR A 402 -12.67 -12.73 -11.70
N ALA A 403 -11.64 -13.37 -12.27
CA ALA A 403 -10.55 -12.70 -12.97
C ALA A 403 -10.84 -12.63 -14.49
N VAL A 404 -11.16 -11.43 -14.98
CA VAL A 404 -11.54 -11.16 -16.38
C VAL A 404 -10.41 -10.42 -17.09
N PRO A 405 -9.91 -10.89 -18.25
CA PRO A 405 -8.87 -10.19 -19.02
C PRO A 405 -9.21 -8.73 -19.35
N VAL A 406 -8.20 -7.88 -19.32
CA VAL A 406 -8.27 -6.54 -19.92
C VAL A 406 -7.93 -6.67 -21.40
N GLU A 407 -8.80 -6.15 -22.26
CA GLU A 407 -8.58 -6.11 -23.70
C GLU A 407 -7.61 -4.97 -24.05
N GLY A 408 -6.73 -5.20 -25.03
CA GLY A 408 -5.80 -4.17 -25.51
C GLY A 408 -6.51 -2.99 -26.18
N LEU A 409 -5.76 -1.94 -26.52
CA LEU A 409 -6.26 -0.91 -27.42
C LEU A 409 -6.55 -1.58 -28.78
N SER A 410 -7.80 -1.50 -29.24
CA SER A 410 -8.16 -1.95 -30.59
C SER A 410 -7.31 -1.20 -31.60
N ASP A 411 -6.80 -1.88 -32.62
CA ASP A 411 -6.18 -1.24 -33.78
C ASP A 411 -7.22 -0.30 -34.40
N GLY A 412 -7.09 0.99 -34.09
CA GLY A 412 -7.79 2.04 -34.81
C GLY A 412 -7.48 1.83 -36.28
N HIS A 413 -8.53 1.75 -37.09
CA HIS A 413 -8.50 1.45 -38.52
C HIS A 413 -7.18 1.86 -39.15
N ALA A 414 -6.43 0.87 -39.65
CA ALA A 414 -5.41 1.11 -40.64
C ALA A 414 -6.08 1.98 -41.72
N CYS A 415 -5.65 3.23 -41.84
CA CYS A 415 -6.04 4.05 -42.98
C CYS A 415 -5.61 3.25 -44.21
N SER A 416 -6.59 2.66 -44.89
CA SER A 416 -6.42 2.10 -46.21
C SER A 416 -5.89 3.24 -47.08
N SER A 417 -4.63 3.10 -47.49
CA SER A 417 -3.92 3.95 -48.43
C SER A 417 -4.66 4.14 -49.74
#